data_AF-A0A0P9QUS8-F1
#
_entry.id   AF-A0A0P9QUS8-F1
#
_cell.length_a   1.000
_cell.length_b   1.000
_cell.length_c   1.000
_cell.angle_alpha   90.00
_cell.angle_beta   90.00
_cell.angle_gamma   90.00
#
_symmetry.space_group_name_H-M   'P 1'
#
loop_
_entity.id
_entity.type
_entity.pdbx_description
1 polymer ?
#
loop_
_entity_poly.entity_id
_entity_poly.type
_entity_poly.pdbx_seq_one_letter_code
_entity_poly.pdbx_strand_id
1 'polypeptide(L)'
;TQHTCINIRHSPNGSCYAWEFEKDSRKLNLRVNGQFTSNSMIHVLNAALDGVGLAYVQDSMAEPHIASGRLKEVLVDWSPYFEGFHLYYPNRRQASPAFSAFVEAVRYRG
;
A
#
# COMPACT_ATOMS: atom_id res chain seq x y z
N THR A 1 -16.53 -7.21 15.43
CA THR A 1 -16.73 -6.21 14.35
C THR A 1 -16.36 -4.79 14.76
N GLN A 2 -15.64 -4.57 15.86
CA GLN A 2 -15.11 -3.26 16.23
C GLN A 2 -13.59 -3.38 16.34
N HIS A 3 -12.89 -3.12 15.24
CA HIS A 3 -11.45 -2.93 15.25
C HIS A 3 -11.16 -1.46 15.04
N THR A 4 -10.24 -0.90 15.82
CA THR A 4 -9.69 0.42 15.54
C THR A 4 -8.80 0.28 14.32
N CYS A 5 -9.16 0.95 13.23
CA CYS A 5 -8.33 0.99 12.03
C CYS A 5 -7.59 2.32 11.93
N ILE A 6 -6.48 2.33 11.21
CA ILE A 6 -5.70 3.51 10.89
C ILE A 6 -6.01 3.91 9.45
N ASN A 7 -6.45 5.16 9.28
CA ASN A 7 -6.82 5.69 7.98
C ASN A 7 -5.64 6.39 7.30
N ILE A 8 -5.59 6.28 5.97
CA ILE A 8 -4.73 7.13 5.14
C ILE A 8 -5.57 8.07 4.29
N ARG A 9 -5.15 9.34 4.20
CA ARG A 9 -5.77 10.38 3.37
C ARG A 9 -4.67 11.14 2.64
N HIS A 10 -4.57 10.93 1.33
CA HIS A 10 -3.48 11.50 0.52
C HIS A 10 -3.58 13.01 0.28
N SER A 11 -4.78 13.58 0.34
CA SER A 11 -5.02 15.01 0.12
C SER A 11 -5.84 15.59 1.28
N PRO A 12 -5.57 16.81 1.77
CA PRO A 12 -6.34 17.42 2.87
C PRO A 12 -7.86 17.36 2.67
N ASN A 13 -8.31 17.63 1.44
CA ASN A 13 -9.72 17.64 1.04
C ASN A 13 -10.18 16.31 0.43
N GLY A 14 -9.33 15.28 0.42
CA GLY A 14 -9.66 13.95 -0.08
C GLY A 14 -10.42 13.11 0.93
N SER A 15 -11.11 12.08 0.46
CA SER A 15 -11.67 11.05 1.34
C SER A 15 -10.56 10.13 1.86
N CYS A 16 -10.76 9.51 3.02
CA CYS A 16 -9.90 8.40 3.43
C CYS A 16 -9.91 7.30 2.37
N TYR A 17 -8.74 6.72 2.12
CA TYR A 17 -8.57 5.61 1.19
C TYR A 17 -9.39 4.41 1.66
N ALA A 18 -10.13 3.79 0.74
CA ALA A 18 -10.86 2.56 1.03
C ALA A 18 -9.88 1.39 0.92
N TRP A 19 -9.82 0.54 1.93
CA TRP A 19 -8.99 -0.65 1.88
C TRP A 19 -9.57 -1.60 0.85
N GLU A 20 -8.72 -2.06 -0.07
CA GLU A 20 -9.11 -2.92 -1.18
C GLU A 20 -8.67 -4.33 -0.86
N PHE A 21 -9.60 -5.27 -0.91
CA PHE A 21 -9.37 -6.68 -0.66
C PHE A 21 -9.96 -7.49 -1.82
N GLU A 22 -9.35 -8.63 -2.12
CA GLU A 22 -9.89 -9.54 -3.13
C GLU A 22 -9.60 -11.00 -2.80
N LYS A 23 -10.61 -11.86 -2.98
CA LYS A 23 -10.54 -13.31 -2.80
C LYS A 23 -11.43 -14.00 -3.81
N ASP A 24 -10.91 -14.97 -4.56
CA ASP A 24 -11.67 -15.74 -5.56
C ASP A 24 -12.50 -14.85 -6.51
N SER A 25 -11.87 -13.81 -7.06
CA SER A 25 -12.48 -12.77 -7.92
C SER A 25 -13.55 -11.90 -7.24
N ARG A 26 -13.73 -12.01 -5.92
CA ARG A 26 -14.61 -11.13 -5.13
C ARG A 26 -13.82 -9.96 -4.60
N LYS A 27 -14.12 -8.76 -5.11
CA LYS A 27 -13.53 -7.50 -4.65
C LYS A 27 -14.35 -6.91 -3.51
N LEU A 28 -13.66 -6.39 -2.51
CA LEU A 28 -14.24 -5.76 -1.34
C LEU A 28 -13.50 -4.45 -1.03
N ASN A 29 -14.22 -3.33 -1.09
CA ASN A 29 -13.67 -2.02 -0.78
C ASN A 29 -14.28 -1.51 0.53
N LEU A 30 -13.46 -1.39 1.57
CA LEU A 30 -13.91 -1.03 2.91
C LEU A 30 -13.44 0.37 3.28
N ARG A 31 -14.39 1.24 3.58
CA ARG A 31 -14.10 2.46 4.35
C ARG A 31 -14.14 2.09 5.82
N VAL A 32 -12.99 2.17 6.47
CA VAL A 32 -12.83 1.77 7.87
C VAL A 32 -12.96 2.97 8.81
N ASN A 33 -13.52 2.72 9.99
CA ASN A 33 -13.59 3.72 11.04
C ASN A 33 -12.34 3.65 11.92
N GLY A 34 -11.82 4.82 12.27
CA GLY A 34 -10.52 4.93 12.92
C GLY A 34 -10.33 6.31 13.54
N GLN A 35 -9.73 6.33 14.72
CA GLN A 35 -9.44 7.56 15.47
C GLN A 35 -8.16 8.27 14.97
N PHE A 36 -7.32 7.57 14.21
CA PHE A 36 -6.10 8.12 13.63
C PHE A 36 -6.18 8.13 12.10
N THR A 37 -5.86 9.28 11.50
CA THR A 37 -5.74 9.47 10.05
C THR A 37 -4.40 10.15 9.75
N SER A 38 -3.64 9.61 8.80
CA SER A 38 -2.38 10.20 8.34
C SER A 38 -2.39 10.39 6.83
N ASN A 39 -1.49 11.21 6.31
CA ASN A 39 -1.22 11.35 4.87
C ASN A 39 0.08 10.64 4.44
N SER A 40 0.76 9.94 5.37
CA SER A 40 2.04 9.25 5.14
C SER A 40 1.95 7.78 5.52
N MET A 41 2.37 6.89 4.63
CA MET A 41 2.35 5.45 4.89
C MET A 41 3.32 5.04 6.01
N ILE A 42 4.44 5.74 6.16
CA ILE A 42 5.39 5.53 7.27
C ILE A 42 4.70 5.80 8.62
N HIS A 43 3.88 6.85 8.71
CA HIS A 43 3.17 7.18 9.95
C HIS A 43 2.03 6.22 10.23
N VAL A 44 1.38 5.67 9.20
CA VAL A 44 0.41 4.58 9.34
C VAL A 44 1.08 3.33 9.92
N LEU A 45 2.25 2.95 9.40
CA LEU A 45 3.02 1.81 9.91
C LEU A 45 3.46 2.02 11.36
N ASN A 46 4.03 3.18 11.69
CA ASN A 46 4.45 3.50 13.05
C ASN A 46 3.27 3.44 14.04
N ALA A 47 2.11 3.98 13.65
CA ALA A 47 0.92 3.89 14.49
C ALA A 47 0.48 2.44 14.74
N ALA A 48 0.61 1.54 13.75
CA ALA A 48 0.34 0.12 13.96
C ALA A 48 1.36 -0.53 14.91
N LEU A 49 2.65 -0.18 14.77
CA LEU A 49 3.71 -0.64 15.66
C LEU A 49 3.54 -0.15 17.10
N ASP A 50 2.93 1.02 17.29
CA ASP A 50 2.59 1.60 18.59
C ASP A 50 1.25 1.09 19.14
N GLY A 51 0.58 0.17 18.43
CA GLY A 51 -0.66 -0.47 18.88
C GLY A 51 -1.93 0.37 18.70
N VAL A 52 -1.89 1.43 17.88
CA VAL A 52 -3.05 2.33 17.66
C VAL A 52 -4.20 1.60 16.95
N GLY A 53 -3.90 0.62 16.10
CA GLY A 53 -4.92 -0.14 15.39
C GLY A 53 -4.39 -0.98 14.23
N LEU A 54 -5.32 -1.51 13.44
CA LEU A 54 -5.02 -2.20 12.19
C LEU A 54 -4.61 -1.19 11.11
N ALA A 55 -3.59 -1.52 10.35
CA ALA A 55 -3.11 -0.72 9.24
C ALA A 55 -3.14 -1.50 7.94
N TYR A 56 -3.39 -0.77 6.85
CA TYR A 56 -3.26 -1.26 5.48
C TYR A 56 -2.02 -0.60 4.86
N VAL A 57 -0.95 -1.38 4.70
CA VAL A 57 0.39 -0.93 4.27
C VAL A 57 0.96 -1.92 3.25
N GLN A 58 1.99 -1.50 2.53
CA GLN A 58 2.70 -2.34 1.58
C GLN A 58 3.50 -3.44 2.31
N ASP A 59 3.50 -4.65 1.75
CA ASP A 59 4.18 -5.83 2.30
C ASP A 59 5.66 -5.56 2.61
N SER A 60 6.37 -4.94 1.67
CA SER A 60 7.80 -4.61 1.82
C SER A 60 8.11 -3.70 3.01
N MET A 61 7.14 -2.88 3.45
CA MET A 61 7.30 -2.05 4.64
C MET A 61 7.01 -2.83 5.93
N ALA A 62 6.09 -3.79 5.89
CA ALA A 62 5.67 -4.56 7.06
C ALA A 62 6.55 -5.80 7.31
N GLU A 63 7.16 -6.37 6.27
CA GLU A 63 7.92 -7.62 6.29
C GLU A 63 8.98 -7.67 7.42
N PRO A 64 9.83 -6.65 7.64
CA PRO A 64 10.81 -6.69 8.73
C PRO A 64 10.16 -6.74 10.13
N HIS A 65 8.98 -6.14 10.26
CA HIS A 65 8.24 -6.08 11.52
C HIS A 65 7.42 -7.34 11.78
N ILE A 66 6.94 -7.99 10.72
CA ILE A 66 6.31 -9.30 10.81
C ILE A 66 7.35 -10.36 11.16
N ALA A 67 8.50 -10.37 10.48
CA ALA A 67 9.60 -11.30 10.73
C ALA A 67 10.15 -11.20 12.17
N SER A 68 10.16 -9.99 12.74
CA SER A 68 10.56 -9.76 14.14
C SER A 68 9.43 -9.99 15.17
N GLY A 69 8.22 -10.38 14.73
CA GLY A 69 7.07 -10.63 15.60
C GLY A 69 6.42 -9.36 16.19
N ARG A 70 6.83 -8.17 15.74
CA ARG A 70 6.26 -6.89 16.18
C ARG A 70 4.89 -6.61 15.55
N LEU A 71 4.67 -7.10 14.33
CA LEU A 71 3.39 -7.06 13.65
C LEU A 71 2.92 -8.47 13.33
N LYS A 72 1.61 -8.62 13.20
CA LYS A 72 0.98 -9.84 12.71
C LYS A 72 0.11 -9.49 11.52
N GLU A 73 0.33 -10.20 10.42
CA GLU A 73 -0.52 -10.10 9.24
C GLU A 73 -1.90 -10.72 9.52
N VAL A 74 -2.94 -10.10 8.98
CA VAL A 74 -4.33 -10.53 9.09
C VAL A 74 -5.01 -10.38 7.74
N LEU A 75 -6.07 -11.16 7.50
CA LEU A 75 -6.78 -11.17 6.21
C LEU A 75 -5.90 -11.56 5.01
N VAL A 76 -4.86 -12.37 5.23
CA VAL A 76 -3.92 -12.84 4.20
C VAL A 76 -4.65 -13.43 2.99
N ASP A 77 -5.67 -14.27 3.22
CA ASP A 77 -6.51 -14.87 2.18
C ASP A 77 -7.27 -13.86 1.29
N TRP A 78 -7.38 -12.61 1.73
CA TRP A 78 -8.10 -11.53 1.06
C TRP A 78 -7.15 -10.48 0.45
N SER A 79 -5.83 -10.71 0.53
CA SER A 79 -4.81 -9.82 -0.01
C SER A 79 -4.17 -10.47 -1.23
N PRO A 80 -4.71 -10.26 -2.45
CA PRO A 80 -4.13 -10.83 -3.64
C PRO A 80 -2.83 -10.12 -4.01
N TYR A 81 -2.03 -10.79 -4.84
CA TYR A 81 -0.78 -10.23 -5.33
C TYR A 81 -0.99 -8.91 -6.09
N PHE A 82 -0.20 -7.90 -5.74
CA PHE A 82 -0.15 -6.62 -6.43
C PHE A 82 0.74 -6.74 -7.68
N GLU A 83 0.23 -6.38 -8.87
CA GLU A 83 0.95 -6.47 -10.15
C GLU A 83 2.26 -5.67 -10.22
N GLY A 84 2.51 -4.81 -9.23
CA GLY A 84 3.76 -4.08 -9.06
C GLY A 84 3.71 -2.65 -9.60
N PHE A 85 4.82 -1.95 -9.41
CA PHE A 85 4.96 -0.56 -9.84
C PHE A 85 5.24 -0.46 -11.33
N HIS A 86 4.63 0.54 -11.95
CA HIS A 86 4.78 0.82 -13.38
C HIS A 86 5.46 2.18 -13.57
N LEU A 87 6.38 2.25 -14.53
CA LEU A 87 7.01 3.51 -14.91
C LEU A 87 6.09 4.28 -15.88
N TYR A 88 5.66 5.48 -15.49
CA TYR A 88 4.85 6.35 -16.33
C TYR A 88 5.68 7.49 -16.94
N TYR A 89 5.62 7.62 -18.27
CA TYR A 89 6.26 8.72 -19.01
C TYR A 89 5.24 9.38 -19.98
N PRO A 90 4.82 10.63 -19.72
CA PRO A 90 3.72 11.25 -20.46
C PRO A 90 4.07 11.66 -21.90
N ASN A 91 5.36 11.90 -22.20
CA ASN A 91 5.78 12.33 -23.53
C ASN A 91 6.06 11.13 -24.45
N ARG A 92 5.30 11.00 -25.54
CA ARG A 92 5.38 9.84 -26.44
C ARG A 92 6.16 10.07 -27.73
N ARG A 93 6.67 11.29 -27.97
CA ARG A 93 7.09 11.70 -29.32
C ARG A 93 8.49 11.23 -29.73
N GLN A 94 9.39 10.95 -28.79
CA GLN A 94 10.65 10.23 -29.01
C GLN A 94 11.34 10.01 -27.66
N ALA A 95 11.48 8.75 -27.24
CA ALA A 95 12.33 8.40 -26.11
C ALA A 95 13.79 8.70 -26.49
N SER A 96 14.50 9.50 -25.68
CA SER A 96 15.93 9.68 -25.88
C SER A 96 16.66 8.34 -25.66
N PRO A 97 17.82 8.11 -26.30
CA PRO A 97 18.62 6.91 -26.03
C PRO A 97 18.94 6.72 -24.54
N ALA A 98 19.17 7.82 -23.81
CA ALA A 98 19.36 7.80 -22.37
C ALA A 98 18.11 7.32 -21.61
N PHE A 99 16.92 7.76 -22.01
CA PHE A 99 15.67 7.29 -21.40
C PHE A 99 15.45 5.80 -21.69
N SER A 100 15.65 5.35 -22.93
CA SER A 100 15.54 3.93 -23.27
C SER A 100 16.53 3.06 -22.47
N ALA A 101 17.79 3.50 -22.33
CA ALA A 101 18.78 2.81 -21.51
C ALA A 101 18.36 2.76 -20.03
N PHE A 102 17.82 3.86 -19.49
CA PHE A 102 17.29 3.89 -18.13
C PHE A 102 16.12 2.92 -17.95
N VAL A 103 15.11 2.96 -18.83
CA VAL A 103 13.96 2.04 -18.78
C VAL A 103 14.43 0.60 -18.76
N GLU A 104 15.42 0.25 -19.60
CA GLU A 104 15.94 -1.10 -19.65
C GLU A 104 16.71 -1.48 -18.38
N ALA A 105 17.46 -0.53 -17.79
CA ALA A 105 18.19 -0.75 -16.55
C ALA A 105 17.28 -0.95 -15.34
N VAL A 106 16.12 -0.28 -15.28
CA VAL A 106 15.19 -0.37 -14.14
C VAL A 106 14.03 -1.34 -14.35
N ARG A 107 13.94 -1.99 -15.52
CA ARG A 107 12.87 -2.95 -15.83
C ARG A 107 12.98 -4.17 -14.92
N TYR A 108 11.92 -4.43 -14.18
CA TYR A 108 11.78 -5.69 -13.43
C TYR A 108 11.65 -6.87 -14.39
N ARG A 109 12.39 -7.96 -14.14
CA ARG A 109 12.48 -9.13 -15.05
C ARG A 109 11.92 -10.43 -14.46
N GLY A 110 11.30 -10.38 -13.28
CA GLY A 110 10.84 -11.56 -12.54
C GLY A 110 11.67 -11.82 -11.30
#